data_AF-A0A8H8NV68-F1
#
_entry.id   AF-A0A8H8NV68-F1
#
_cell.length_a   1.000
_cell.length_b   1.000
_cell.length_c   1.000
_cell.angle_alpha   90.00
_cell.angle_beta   90.00
_cell.angle_gamma   90.00
#
_symmetry.space_group_name_H-M   'P 1'
#
loop_
_entity.id
_entity.type
_entity.pdbx_description
1 polymer ?
#
loop_
_entity_poly.entity_id
_entity_poly.type
_entity_poly.pdbx_seq_one_letter_code
_entity_poly.pdbx_strand_id
1 'polypeptide(L)'
;MDGFTTPHFAVTPVFNRTITRARTKATKRATRNWGKVWNEHTHARPDSGTYIPRPPALKLHPIFNRPTYPRNVQCRLVQFLTGYGFYGAYSARFHPHIDPQCPCGEPSQTPEHILMFCPETEKFRHIITDISPERSWEEIFGTLPGLEAVSEFILKSGIGKCRDPPAAAQHL
;
A
#
# COMPACT_ATOMS: atom_id res chain seq x y z
N MET A 1 18.57 40.71 66.25
CA MET A 1 17.28 40.05 65.95
C MET A 1 17.40 39.70 64.50
N ASP A 2 17.97 38.53 64.23
CA ASP A 2 18.58 38.26 62.93
C ASP A 2 17.62 37.34 62.17
N GLY A 3 17.00 37.88 61.14
CA GLY A 3 15.97 37.21 60.35
C GLY A 3 16.54 36.05 59.55
N PHE A 4 16.12 34.84 59.89
CA PHE A 4 16.34 33.66 59.05
C PHE A 4 15.55 33.80 57.74
N THR A 5 16.26 34.07 56.65
CA THR A 5 15.71 33.97 55.30
C THR A 5 15.80 32.51 54.86
N THR A 6 14.67 31.81 54.80
CA THR A 6 14.62 30.42 54.33
C THR A 6 15.00 30.37 52.84
N PRO A 7 15.96 29.55 52.42
CA PRO A 7 16.29 29.41 51.00
C PRO A 7 15.14 28.73 50.29
N HIS A 8 14.54 29.43 49.33
CA HIS A 8 13.51 28.89 48.45
C HIS A 8 14.18 27.90 47.48
N PHE A 9 14.17 26.60 47.82
CA PHE A 9 14.59 25.56 46.90
C PHE A 9 13.57 25.51 45.76
N ALA A 10 13.93 26.08 44.60
CA ALA A 10 13.17 25.90 43.38
C ALA A 10 13.26 24.42 42.99
N VAL A 11 12.15 23.70 43.20
CA VAL A 11 12.00 22.33 42.68
C VAL A 11 11.96 22.44 41.16
N THR A 12 13.12 22.23 40.51
CA THR A 12 13.16 22.09 39.06
C THR A 12 12.28 20.91 38.67
N PRO A 13 11.24 21.10 37.84
CA PRO A 13 10.40 19.99 37.42
C PRO A 13 11.27 18.95 36.70
N VAL A 14 11.27 17.72 37.21
CA VAL A 14 12.05 16.57 36.70
C VAL A 14 11.73 16.29 35.22
N PHE A 15 10.59 16.76 34.73
CA PHE A 15 10.18 16.63 33.33
C PHE A 15 10.22 17.97 32.59
N ASN A 16 11.42 18.40 32.17
CA ASN A 16 11.60 19.51 31.23
C ASN A 16 11.14 19.20 29.79
N ARG A 17 10.55 18.02 29.56
CA ARG A 17 10.03 17.58 28.27
C ARG A 17 8.59 17.12 28.45
N THR A 18 7.66 17.92 27.97
CA THR A 18 6.27 17.49 27.84
C THR A 18 6.20 16.26 26.92
N ILE A 19 5.31 15.32 27.21
CA ILE A 19 5.06 14.12 26.38
C ILE A 19 4.84 14.51 24.92
N THR A 20 4.17 15.64 24.67
CA THR A 20 3.99 16.24 23.34
C THR A 20 5.32 16.47 22.62
N ARG A 21 6.31 17.11 23.26
CA ARG A 21 7.64 17.34 22.66
C ARG A 21 8.36 16.03 22.33
N ALA A 22 8.26 15.04 23.22
CA ALA A 22 8.85 13.72 22.99
C ALA A 22 8.20 13.02 21.77
N ARG A 23 6.87 13.02 21.68
CA ARG A 23 6.11 12.50 20.53
C ARG A 23 6.47 13.21 19.24
N THR A 24 6.46 14.55 19.21
CA THR A 24 6.84 15.33 18.02
C THR A 24 8.26 15.01 17.56
N LYS A 25 9.22 14.88 18.48
CA LYS A 25 10.60 14.52 18.14
C LYS A 25 10.67 13.11 17.55
N ALA A 26 9.94 12.16 18.12
CA ALA A 26 9.87 10.78 17.61
C ALA A 26 9.24 10.73 16.21
N THR A 27 8.12 11.41 15.98
CA THR A 27 7.46 11.53 14.66
C THR A 27 8.41 12.12 13.62
N LYS A 28 9.05 13.26 13.91
CA LYS A 28 10.00 13.90 12.98
C LYS A 28 11.17 12.98 12.62
N ARG A 29 11.72 12.26 13.61
CA ARG A 29 12.79 11.27 13.38
C ARG A 29 12.31 10.11 12.51
N ALA A 30 11.14 9.57 12.79
CA ALA A 30 10.57 8.47 12.02
C ALA A 30 10.32 8.88 10.56
N THR A 31 9.66 10.02 10.31
CA THR A 31 9.43 10.55 8.96
C THR A 31 10.73 10.72 8.19
N ARG A 32 11.75 11.33 8.79
CA ARG A 32 13.04 11.56 8.13
C ARG A 32 13.75 10.25 7.80
N ASN A 33 13.80 9.32 8.75
CA ASN A 33 14.46 8.03 8.56
C ASN A 33 13.77 7.22 7.45
N TRP A 34 12.44 7.18 7.46
CA TRP A 34 11.67 6.51 6.41
C TRP A 34 11.83 7.18 5.04
N GLY A 35 11.87 8.52 4.98
CA GLY A 35 12.14 9.24 3.73
C GLY A 35 13.52 8.91 3.15
N LYS A 36 14.55 8.76 4.01
CA LYS A 36 15.89 8.34 3.55
C LYS A 36 15.87 6.94 2.95
N VAL A 37 15.29 5.97 3.66
CA VAL A 37 15.16 4.58 3.19
C VAL A 37 14.37 4.52 1.88
N TRP A 38 13.29 5.29 1.78
CA TRP A 38 12.47 5.37 0.57
C TRP A 38 13.27 5.87 -0.64
N ASN A 39 13.98 6.98 -0.48
CA ASN A 39 14.78 7.55 -1.56
C ASN A 39 15.91 6.61 -2.00
N GLU A 40 16.61 5.97 -1.05
CA GLU A 40 17.63 4.97 -1.36
C GLU A 40 17.03 3.79 -2.12
N HIS A 41 15.84 3.33 -1.73
CA HIS A 41 15.13 2.25 -2.40
C HIS A 41 14.73 2.60 -3.83
N THR A 42 14.10 3.76 -4.07
CA THR A 42 13.68 4.17 -5.42
C THR A 42 14.86 4.40 -6.34
N HIS A 43 16.02 4.84 -5.83
CA HIS A 43 17.26 4.91 -6.60
C HIS A 43 17.83 3.53 -6.95
N ALA A 44 17.81 2.58 -6.01
CA ALA A 44 18.33 1.23 -6.23
C ALA A 44 17.40 0.35 -7.07
N ARG A 45 16.10 0.66 -7.08
CA ARG A 45 15.04 -0.07 -7.78
C ARG A 45 14.09 0.90 -8.48
N PRO A 46 14.44 1.36 -9.69
CA PRO A 46 13.63 2.33 -10.43
C PRO A 46 12.21 1.82 -10.73
N ASP A 47 12.05 0.51 -10.90
CA ASP A 47 10.77 -0.19 -11.11
C ASP A 47 9.81 -0.07 -9.91
N SER A 48 10.35 0.07 -8.69
CA SER A 48 9.54 0.19 -7.47
C SER A 48 8.83 1.55 -7.37
N GLY A 49 9.40 2.59 -7.99
CA GLY A 49 8.79 3.92 -8.06
C GLY A 49 7.56 3.96 -8.96
N THR A 50 7.45 3.06 -9.94
CA THR A 50 6.27 2.93 -10.79
C THR A 50 5.06 2.58 -9.93
N TYR A 51 5.10 1.51 -9.14
CA TYR A 51 3.90 1.00 -8.47
C TYR A 51 3.46 1.76 -7.21
N ILE A 52 4.35 2.51 -6.57
CA ILE A 52 4.06 3.24 -5.33
C ILE A 52 4.58 4.68 -5.49
N PRO A 53 3.81 5.57 -6.13
CA PRO A 53 4.30 6.90 -6.50
C PRO A 53 4.44 7.88 -5.32
N ARG A 54 3.97 7.51 -4.12
CA ARG A 54 4.02 8.39 -2.94
C ARG A 54 5.03 7.93 -1.91
N PRO A 55 5.75 8.89 -1.28
CA PRO A 55 6.64 8.57 -0.18
C PRO A 55 5.86 8.02 1.03
N PRO A 56 6.53 7.25 1.91
CA PRO A 56 5.92 6.66 3.09
C PRO A 56 5.33 7.74 4.00
N ALA A 57 4.11 7.48 4.49
CA ALA A 57 3.44 8.31 5.48
C ALA A 57 3.36 7.57 6.82
N LEU A 58 3.39 8.32 7.92
CA LEU A 58 3.18 7.76 9.27
C LEU A 58 1.70 7.50 9.60
N LYS A 59 0.80 7.82 8.67
CA LYS A 59 -0.63 7.57 8.78
C LYS A 59 -1.03 6.63 7.65
N LEU A 60 -1.96 5.74 7.95
CA LEU A 60 -2.55 4.87 6.96
C LEU A 60 -3.28 5.71 5.89
N HIS A 61 -3.15 5.29 4.63
CA HIS A 61 -3.81 5.97 3.52
C HIS A 61 -5.35 5.93 3.67
N PRO A 62 -6.10 7.01 3.31
CA PRO A 62 -7.55 7.04 3.44
C PRO A 62 -8.30 5.85 2.82
N ILE A 63 -7.78 5.26 1.74
CA ILE A 63 -8.34 4.06 1.09
C ILE A 63 -8.50 2.87 2.05
N PHE A 64 -7.61 2.75 3.04
CA PHE A 64 -7.62 1.66 4.03
C PHE A 64 -8.22 2.10 5.38
N ASN A 65 -8.43 3.40 5.58
CA ASN A 65 -8.99 3.95 6.82
C ASN A 65 -10.52 4.11 6.76
N ARG A 66 -11.13 3.92 5.58
CA ARG A 66 -12.57 4.00 5.36
C ARG A 66 -13.15 2.62 5.10
N PRO A 67 -14.35 2.29 5.60
CA PRO A 67 -15.01 1.00 5.35
C PRO A 67 -15.70 0.96 3.97
N THR A 68 -15.13 1.62 2.95
CA THR A 68 -15.73 1.70 1.61
C THR A 68 -15.72 0.34 0.90
N TYR A 69 -14.63 -0.43 1.06
CA TYR A 69 -14.44 -1.70 0.39
C TYR A 69 -14.26 -2.84 1.41
N PRO A 70 -14.74 -4.05 1.10
CA PRO A 70 -14.54 -5.20 1.97
C PRO A 70 -13.06 -5.55 2.10
N ARG A 71 -12.68 -6.14 3.24
CA ARG A 71 -11.28 -6.44 3.57
C ARG A 71 -10.55 -7.24 2.48
N ASN A 72 -11.24 -8.19 1.84
CA ASN A 72 -10.66 -8.99 0.76
C ASN A 72 -10.31 -8.17 -0.50
N VAL A 73 -10.98 -7.05 -0.76
CA VAL A 73 -10.63 -6.10 -1.83
C VAL A 73 -9.43 -5.27 -1.40
N GLN A 74 -9.41 -4.78 -0.17
CA GLN A 74 -8.27 -4.01 0.37
C GLN A 74 -6.97 -4.84 0.37
N CYS A 75 -7.02 -6.12 0.77
CA CYS A 75 -5.88 -7.02 0.70
C CYS A 75 -5.41 -7.22 -0.75
N ARG A 76 -6.33 -7.42 -1.69
CA ARG A 76 -6.01 -7.57 -3.11
C ARG A 76 -5.49 -6.28 -3.74
N LEU A 77 -5.90 -5.10 -3.26
CA LEU A 77 -5.31 -3.82 -3.66
C LEU A 77 -3.84 -3.76 -3.26
N VAL A 78 -3.50 -4.12 -2.01
CA VAL A 78 -2.10 -4.16 -1.56
C VAL A 78 -1.28 -5.15 -2.40
N GLN A 79 -1.83 -6.33 -2.66
CA GLN A 79 -1.20 -7.32 -3.52
C GLN A 79 -1.00 -6.82 -4.96
N PHE A 80 -1.99 -6.12 -5.51
CA PHE A 80 -1.93 -5.50 -6.83
C PHE A 80 -0.80 -4.46 -6.88
N LEU A 81 -0.78 -3.53 -5.92
CA LEU A 81 0.23 -2.46 -5.81
C LEU A 81 1.66 -2.98 -5.62
N THR A 82 1.81 -4.19 -5.08
CA THR A 82 3.12 -4.78 -4.81
C THR A 82 3.52 -5.83 -5.85
N GLY A 83 2.65 -6.13 -6.82
CA GLY A 83 2.86 -7.21 -7.79
C GLY A 83 2.85 -8.62 -7.19
N TYR A 84 2.35 -8.77 -5.95
CA TYR A 84 2.37 -10.02 -5.17
C TYR A 84 1.00 -10.69 -5.04
N GLY A 85 0.11 -10.46 -6.00
CA GLY A 85 -1.22 -11.10 -6.03
C GLY A 85 -1.23 -12.46 -6.71
N PHE A 86 -2.34 -13.17 -6.56
CA PHE A 86 -2.60 -14.46 -7.23
C PHE A 86 -2.86 -14.27 -8.75
N TYR A 87 -1.83 -13.82 -9.46
CA TYR A 87 -1.77 -13.70 -10.91
C TYR A 87 -0.83 -14.77 -11.46
N GLY A 88 -1.01 -15.16 -12.72
CA GLY A 88 -0.18 -16.18 -13.37
C GLY A 88 1.33 -15.90 -13.19
N ALA A 89 1.77 -14.68 -13.51
CA ALA A 89 3.18 -14.29 -13.44
C ALA A 89 3.78 -14.43 -12.03
N TYR A 90 3.04 -14.05 -10.99
CA TYR A 90 3.51 -14.16 -9.61
C TYR A 90 3.44 -15.59 -9.10
N SER A 91 2.36 -16.31 -9.41
CA SER A 91 2.11 -17.65 -8.89
C SER A 91 3.13 -18.67 -9.42
N ALA A 92 3.52 -18.55 -10.70
CA ALA A 92 4.52 -19.41 -11.33
C ALA A 92 5.92 -19.32 -10.67
N ARG A 93 6.23 -18.22 -9.97
CA ARG A 93 7.52 -18.04 -9.24
C ARG A 93 7.69 -19.03 -8.09
N PHE A 94 6.59 -19.45 -7.47
CA PHE A 94 6.58 -20.33 -6.29
C PHE A 94 5.99 -21.70 -6.60
N HIS A 95 5.22 -21.80 -7.68
CA HIS A 95 4.55 -23.02 -8.10
C HIS A 95 4.85 -23.25 -9.60
N PRO A 96 5.96 -23.93 -9.94
CA PRO A 96 6.40 -24.09 -11.33
C PRO A 96 5.39 -24.83 -12.25
N HIS A 97 4.42 -25.52 -11.66
CA HIS A 97 3.35 -26.22 -12.38
C HIS A 97 2.15 -25.31 -12.72
N ILE A 98 2.09 -24.10 -12.15
CA ILE A 98 1.06 -23.11 -12.50
C ILE A 98 1.47 -22.42 -13.78
N ASP A 99 0.61 -22.50 -14.79
CA ASP A 99 0.77 -21.78 -16.04
C ASP A 99 0.69 -20.25 -15.79
N PRO A 100 1.74 -19.48 -16.13
CA PRO A 100 1.73 -18.03 -15.97
C PRO A 100 0.81 -17.31 -16.97
N GLN A 101 0.33 -18.01 -18.01
CA GLN A 101 -0.47 -17.41 -19.08
C GLN A 101 -1.80 -16.85 -18.58
N CYS A 102 -2.21 -15.75 -19.19
CA CYS A 102 -3.54 -15.20 -19.01
C CYS A 102 -4.54 -15.98 -19.87
N PRO A 103 -5.80 -16.19 -19.43
CA PRO A 103 -6.82 -16.83 -20.25
C PRO A 103 -7.07 -16.17 -21.62
N CYS A 104 -6.74 -14.88 -21.78
CA CYS A 104 -6.80 -14.20 -23.08
C CYS A 104 -5.69 -14.60 -24.07
N GLY A 105 -4.73 -15.44 -23.66
CA GLY A 105 -3.58 -15.85 -24.47
C GLY A 105 -2.30 -15.04 -24.25
N GLU A 106 -2.30 -14.03 -23.38
CA GLU A 106 -1.07 -13.32 -23.00
C GLU A 106 -0.09 -14.30 -22.31
N PRO A 107 1.20 -14.36 -22.73
CA PRO A 107 2.19 -15.27 -22.15
C PRO A 107 2.39 -15.13 -20.64
N SER A 108 2.14 -13.94 -20.09
CA SER A 108 2.35 -13.62 -18.69
C SER A 108 1.23 -12.74 -18.16
N GLN A 109 0.44 -13.26 -17.23
CA GLN A 109 -0.60 -12.50 -16.56
C GLN A 109 -0.01 -11.57 -15.48
N THR A 110 0.23 -10.31 -15.84
CA THR A 110 0.72 -9.25 -14.92
C THR A 110 -0.41 -8.31 -14.47
N PRO A 111 -0.25 -7.58 -13.35
CA PRO A 111 -1.21 -6.56 -12.93
C PRO A 111 -1.43 -5.48 -14.01
N GLU A 112 -0.36 -5.05 -14.67
CA GLU A 112 -0.41 -4.08 -15.76
C GLU A 112 -1.23 -4.61 -16.94
N HIS A 113 -0.97 -5.84 -17.39
CA HIS A 113 -1.77 -6.48 -18.43
C HIS A 113 -3.25 -6.54 -18.02
N ILE A 114 -3.55 -7.05 -16.83
CA ILE A 114 -4.92 -7.18 -16.33
C ILE A 114 -5.67 -5.84 -16.30
N LEU A 115 -5.01 -4.76 -15.86
CA LEU A 115 -5.66 -3.47 -15.68
C LEU A 115 -5.77 -2.70 -16.99
N MET A 116 -4.74 -2.77 -17.84
CA MET A 116 -4.56 -1.85 -18.97
C MET A 116 -4.92 -2.45 -20.32
N PHE A 117 -4.76 -3.78 -20.50
CA PHE A 117 -4.74 -4.38 -21.83
C PHE A 117 -5.61 -5.64 -21.98
N CYS A 118 -5.85 -6.38 -20.90
CA CYS A 118 -6.50 -7.69 -20.93
C CYS A 118 -7.95 -7.65 -21.44
N PRO A 119 -8.28 -8.36 -22.54
CA PRO A 119 -9.65 -8.46 -23.04
C PRO A 119 -10.65 -9.04 -22.02
N GLU A 120 -10.21 -9.95 -21.14
CA GLU A 120 -11.07 -10.57 -20.11
C GLU A 120 -11.64 -9.54 -19.11
N THR A 121 -10.96 -8.42 -18.94
CA THR A 121 -11.35 -7.35 -18.02
C THR A 121 -11.85 -6.08 -18.73
N GLU A 122 -11.94 -6.09 -20.07
CA GLU A 122 -12.30 -4.93 -20.89
C GLU A 122 -13.61 -4.27 -20.42
N LYS A 123 -14.63 -5.07 -20.12
CA LYS A 123 -15.94 -4.59 -19.66
C LYS A 123 -15.90 -3.74 -18.38
N PHE A 124 -14.83 -3.85 -17.58
CA PHE A 124 -14.64 -3.08 -16.35
C PHE A 124 -13.65 -1.92 -16.52
N ARG A 125 -12.99 -1.80 -17.68
CA ARG A 125 -11.92 -0.82 -17.90
C ARG A 125 -12.40 0.63 -17.84
N HIS A 126 -13.67 0.86 -18.16
CA HIS A 126 -14.31 2.18 -18.01
C HIS A 126 -14.11 2.79 -16.61
N ILE A 127 -14.14 1.96 -15.55
CA ILE A 127 -13.90 2.39 -14.16
C ILE A 127 -12.56 3.12 -14.01
N ILE A 128 -11.54 2.67 -14.74
CA ILE A 128 -10.21 3.26 -14.73
C ILE A 128 -10.15 4.45 -15.69
N THR A 129 -10.66 4.31 -16.91
CA THR A 129 -10.56 5.36 -17.94
C THR A 129 -11.41 6.59 -17.64
N ASP A 130 -12.48 6.45 -16.85
CA ASP A 130 -13.30 7.58 -16.41
C ASP A 130 -12.53 8.51 -15.45
N ILE A 131 -11.57 7.96 -14.69
CA ILE A 131 -10.70 8.72 -13.79
C ILE A 131 -9.39 9.11 -14.49
N SER A 132 -8.85 8.24 -15.33
CA SER A 132 -7.61 8.46 -16.07
C SER A 132 -7.75 7.97 -17.51
N PRO A 133 -8.21 8.83 -18.45
CA PRO A 133 -8.43 8.45 -19.84
C PRO A 133 -7.15 7.91 -20.52
N GLU A 134 -6.01 8.50 -20.19
CA GLU A 134 -4.69 8.08 -20.67
C GLU A 134 -4.10 6.89 -19.88
N ARG A 135 -4.80 6.44 -18.83
CA ARG A 135 -4.36 5.37 -17.92
C ARG A 135 -2.99 5.65 -17.29
N SER A 136 -2.78 6.90 -16.87
CA SER A 136 -1.55 7.31 -16.18
C SER A 136 -1.39 6.56 -14.88
N TRP A 137 -0.19 6.01 -14.69
CA TRP A 137 0.14 5.26 -13.48
C TRP A 137 0.16 6.17 -12.24
N GLU A 138 0.64 7.40 -12.43
CA GLU A 138 0.66 8.45 -11.41
C GLU A 138 -0.74 8.86 -10.98
N GLU A 139 -1.69 8.96 -11.92
CA GLU A 139 -3.07 9.32 -11.59
C GLU A 139 -3.80 8.17 -10.89
N ILE A 140 -3.68 6.96 -11.43
CA ILE A 140 -4.36 5.76 -10.93
C ILE A 140 -3.86 5.38 -9.53
N PHE A 141 -2.55 5.41 -9.28
CA PHE A 141 -1.98 4.96 -8.01
C PHE A 141 -1.54 6.10 -7.09
N GLY A 142 -1.39 7.30 -7.63
CA GLY A 142 -1.00 8.49 -6.89
C GLY A 142 -2.16 9.28 -6.31
N THR A 143 -3.41 9.01 -6.67
CA THR A 143 -4.57 9.75 -6.15
C THR A 143 -5.52 8.86 -5.33
N LEU A 144 -6.36 9.47 -4.49
CA LEU A 144 -7.42 8.72 -3.79
C LEU A 144 -8.50 8.22 -4.78
N PRO A 145 -9.02 9.06 -5.71
CA PRO A 145 -9.98 8.59 -6.72
C PRO A 145 -9.43 7.43 -7.57
N GLY A 146 -8.16 7.48 -7.97
CA GLY A 146 -7.53 6.39 -8.71
C GLY A 146 -7.50 5.07 -7.92
N LEU A 147 -7.12 5.12 -6.63
CA LEU A 147 -7.13 3.93 -5.77
C LEU A 147 -8.54 3.40 -5.48
N GLU A 148 -9.54 4.28 -5.42
CA GLU A 148 -10.95 3.89 -5.35
C GLU A 148 -11.38 3.19 -6.65
N ALA A 149 -11.00 3.72 -7.81
CA ALA A 149 -11.25 3.10 -9.11
C ALA A 149 -10.61 1.71 -9.23
N VAL A 150 -9.35 1.54 -8.81
CA VAL A 150 -8.68 0.22 -8.79
C VAL A 150 -9.38 -0.74 -7.83
N SER A 151 -9.83 -0.26 -6.67
CA SER A 151 -10.56 -1.08 -5.70
C SER A 151 -11.90 -1.56 -6.26
N GLU A 152 -12.64 -0.67 -6.91
CA GLU A 152 -13.90 -0.98 -7.60
C GLU A 152 -13.67 -1.96 -8.76
N PHE A 153 -12.61 -1.75 -9.55
CA PHE A 153 -12.20 -2.66 -10.61
C PHE A 153 -11.89 -4.07 -10.05
N ILE A 154 -11.13 -4.19 -8.96
CA ILE A 154 -10.82 -5.47 -8.29
C ILE A 154 -12.10 -6.15 -7.76
N LEU A 155 -13.03 -5.35 -7.23
CA LEU A 155 -14.32 -5.83 -6.73
C LEU A 155 -15.15 -6.42 -7.87
N LYS A 156 -15.30 -5.70 -8.98
CA LYS A 156 -16.15 -6.08 -10.12
C LYS A 156 -15.55 -7.20 -10.97
N SER A 157 -14.25 -7.14 -11.23
CA SER A 157 -13.55 -8.14 -12.06
C SER A 157 -13.24 -9.44 -11.33
N GLY A 158 -13.12 -9.40 -10.00
CA GLY A 158 -12.78 -10.58 -9.21
C GLY A 158 -11.33 -11.05 -9.34
N ILE A 159 -10.44 -10.25 -9.95
CA ILE A 159 -9.02 -10.59 -10.13
C ILE A 159 -8.29 -10.81 -8.81
N GLY A 160 -7.15 -11.53 -8.85
CA GLY A 160 -6.27 -11.72 -7.69
C GLY A 160 -6.88 -12.56 -6.56
N LYS A 161 -7.94 -13.32 -6.82
CA LYS A 161 -8.45 -14.33 -5.87
C LYS A 161 -7.56 -15.56 -5.91
N CYS A 162 -7.28 -16.14 -4.74
CA CYS A 162 -6.76 -17.50 -4.64
C CYS A 162 -7.78 -18.44 -5.28
N ARG A 163 -7.35 -19.24 -6.25
CA ARG A 163 -8.23 -20.14 -7.01
C ARG A 163 -8.58 -21.42 -6.25
N ASP A 164 -7.77 -21.76 -5.25
CA ASP A 164 -8.00 -22.93 -4.40
C ASP A 164 -8.66 -22.54 -3.06
N PRO A 165 -9.60 -23.34 -2.53
CA PRO A 165 -9.95 -23.26 -1.12
C PRO A 165 -8.68 -23.49 -0.29
N PRO A 166 -8.53 -22.84 0.89
CA PRO A 166 -7.40 -23.13 1.76
C PRO A 166 -7.34 -24.64 1.98
N ALA A 167 -6.15 -25.23 1.80
CA ALA A 167 -5.93 -26.65 2.04
C ALA A 167 -6.63 -27.04 3.33
N ALA A 168 -7.57 -28.00 3.24
CA ALA A 168 -8.29 -28.48 4.42
C ALA A 168 -7.25 -28.80 5.49
N ALA A 169 -7.40 -28.21 6.67
CA ALA A 169 -6.50 -28.46 7.78
C ALA A 169 -6.40 -29.98 7.95
N GLN A 170 -5.20 -30.52 7.74
CA GLN A 170 -4.95 -31.91 8.02
C GLN A 170 -5.21 -32.09 9.51
N HIS A 171 -6.28 -32.79 9.84
CA HIS A 171 -6.54 -33.22 11.21
C HIS A 171 -5.36 -34.10 11.63
N LEU A 172 -4.51 -33.56 12.50
CA LEU A 172 -3.53 -34.31 13.29
C LEU A 172 -4.27 -35.12 14.37
#